data_AF-A0A5F5PLY0-F1
#
_entry.id   AF-A0A5F5PLY0-F1
#
_cell.length_a   1.000
_cell.length_b   1.000
_cell.length_c   1.000
_cell.angle_alpha   90.00
_cell.angle_beta   90.00
_cell.angle_gamma   90.00
#
_symmetry.space_group_name_H-M   'P 1'
#
loop_
_entity.id
_entity.type
_entity.pdbx_description
1 polymer ?
#
loop_
_entity_poly.entity_id
_entity_poly.type
_entity_poly.pdbx_seq_one_letter_code
_entity_poly.pdbx_strand_id
1 'polypeptide(L)'
;MLLRPLLSCAARALRREGPASLASGPGPRGAQRWAWPRDKDRENDKEKKSVVFMEPVAKWRNVRGHNPLGLMYRDACRWGLTLQTYVQLTMLNQHTRPQTSPVRLMERSIHSARYIFVENLYRSGKMPEVDYVVLSEWFDWIVRNIDVSVDLIVYLRTTPETCYQRLKMRCREEEKVIPLEYLDAIHHLYEEWLIKGGLFPVTAPVLVIEADHNMQKMLELFEHNRDRILTPENWKHGP
;
A
#
# COMPACT_ATOMS: atom_id res chain seq x y z
N MET A 1 3.09 -1.72 1.92
CA MET A 1 3.94 -2.82 2.41
C MET A 1 3.27 -3.81 3.34
N LEU A 2 2.52 -3.46 4.38
CA LEU A 2 2.12 -4.46 5.41
C LEU A 2 0.80 -5.21 5.12
N LEU A 3 0.12 -4.91 4.01
CA LEU A 3 -1.28 -5.32 3.83
C LEU A 3 -1.57 -5.94 2.45
N ARG A 4 -0.56 -6.33 1.67
CA ARG A 4 -0.76 -6.92 0.32
C ARG A 4 -1.80 -8.06 0.27
N PRO A 5 -1.84 -9.01 1.23
CA PRO A 5 -2.90 -10.02 1.26
C PRO A 5 -4.27 -9.38 1.53
N LEU A 6 -4.35 -8.43 2.46
CA LEU A 6 -5.58 -7.78 2.88
C LEU A 6 -6.16 -6.85 1.81
N LEU A 7 -5.32 -6.18 1.00
CA LEU A 7 -5.81 -5.33 -0.09
C LEU A 7 -6.21 -6.15 -1.32
N SER A 8 -5.55 -7.30 -1.57
CA SER A 8 -6.01 -8.28 -2.54
C SER A 8 -7.33 -8.97 -2.11
N CYS A 9 -7.51 -9.21 -0.82
CA CYS A 9 -8.74 -9.75 -0.26
C CYS A 9 -9.86 -8.70 -0.20
N ALA A 10 -9.56 -7.46 0.19
CA ALA A 10 -10.50 -6.34 0.10
C ALA A 10 -10.92 -6.14 -1.35
N ALA A 11 -9.97 -6.12 -2.29
CA ALA A 11 -10.26 -6.04 -3.72
C ALA A 11 -11.16 -7.18 -4.22
N ARG A 12 -10.98 -8.42 -3.73
CA ARG A 12 -11.82 -9.57 -4.09
C ARG A 12 -13.21 -9.53 -3.46
N ALA A 13 -13.30 -9.23 -2.16
CA ALA A 13 -14.54 -9.01 -1.42
C ALA A 13 -15.37 -7.90 -2.11
N LEU A 14 -14.76 -6.74 -2.33
CA LEU A 14 -15.38 -5.59 -2.98
C LEU A 14 -15.85 -5.88 -4.43
N ARG A 15 -15.18 -6.81 -5.14
CA ARG A 15 -15.53 -7.25 -6.51
C ARG A 15 -16.54 -8.40 -6.60
N ARG A 16 -17.01 -8.99 -5.48
CA ARG A 16 -17.81 -10.22 -5.47
C ARG A 16 -17.15 -11.40 -6.22
N GLU A 17 -15.83 -11.50 -6.18
CA GLU A 17 -15.16 -12.74 -6.58
C GLU A 17 -15.24 -13.71 -5.39
N GLY A 18 -16.06 -14.76 -5.51
CA GLY A 18 -16.18 -15.80 -4.48
C GLY A 18 -14.83 -16.46 -4.15
N PRO A 19 -14.69 -17.12 -2.99
CA PRO A 19 -13.46 -17.81 -2.65
C PRO A 19 -13.17 -18.88 -3.70
N ALA A 20 -12.08 -18.71 -4.47
CA ALA A 20 -11.54 -19.78 -5.28
C ALA A 20 -11.21 -20.95 -4.34
N SER A 21 -11.88 -22.08 -4.55
CA SER A 21 -11.64 -23.31 -3.82
C SER A 21 -10.18 -23.73 -4.00
N LEU A 22 -9.45 -23.93 -2.89
CA LEU A 22 -8.22 -24.71 -2.91
C LEU A 22 -8.61 -26.16 -3.21
N ALA A 23 -8.62 -26.53 -4.49
CA ALA A 23 -8.67 -27.92 -4.88
C ALA A 23 -7.31 -28.57 -4.57
N SER A 24 -7.27 -29.32 -3.47
CA SER A 24 -6.21 -30.28 -3.17
C SER A 24 -6.38 -31.50 -4.07
N GLY A 25 -5.47 -31.68 -5.04
CA GLY A 25 -5.31 -32.93 -5.78
C GLY A 25 -3.96 -33.59 -5.44
N PRO A 26 -3.88 -34.92 -5.31
CA PRO A 26 -2.65 -35.63 -4.96
C PRO A 26 -1.66 -35.63 -6.15
N GLY A 27 -0.36 -35.72 -5.87
CA GLY A 27 0.76 -35.63 -6.84
C GLY A 27 0.82 -36.77 -7.88
N PRO A 28 1.90 -36.92 -8.70
CA PRO A 28 3.30 -36.74 -8.32
C PRO A 28 4.24 -36.01 -9.34
N ARG A 29 5.45 -35.71 -8.82
CA ARG A 29 6.75 -35.40 -9.42
C ARG A 29 6.89 -35.48 -10.96
N GLY A 30 7.34 -34.37 -11.55
CA GLY A 30 7.96 -34.32 -12.87
C GLY A 30 7.92 -32.89 -13.43
N ALA A 31 9.07 -32.34 -13.77
CA ALA A 31 9.23 -30.97 -14.25
C ALA A 31 8.28 -30.60 -15.41
N GLN A 32 7.66 -29.41 -15.37
CA GLN A 32 7.30 -28.63 -16.56
C GLN A 32 6.72 -27.24 -16.21
N ARG A 33 7.51 -26.21 -16.52
CA ARG A 33 7.10 -24.95 -17.17
C ARG A 33 5.62 -24.54 -17.02
N TRP A 34 5.33 -23.60 -16.11
CA TRP A 34 4.04 -22.91 -16.08
C TRP A 34 3.94 -21.93 -17.26
N ALA A 35 3.46 -22.42 -18.40
CA ALA A 35 2.87 -21.58 -19.43
C ALA A 35 1.41 -21.31 -19.03
N TRP A 36 1.00 -20.03 -19.07
CA TRP A 36 -0.39 -19.63 -18.91
C TRP A 36 -1.24 -20.21 -20.05
N PRO A 37 -2.39 -20.85 -19.79
CA PRO A 37 -3.40 -21.03 -20.83
C PRO A 37 -3.89 -19.65 -21.27
N ARG A 38 -3.71 -19.33 -22.55
CA ARG A 38 -4.57 -18.34 -23.22
C ARG A 38 -5.88 -19.04 -23.46
N ASP A 39 -6.82 -18.92 -22.53
CA ASP A 39 -8.20 -19.22 -22.84
C ASP A 39 -9.13 -18.05 -22.54
N LYS A 40 -10.03 -17.89 -23.51
CA LYS A 40 -11.00 -16.83 -23.69
C LYS A 40 -12.12 -16.98 -22.67
N ASP A 41 -12.05 -16.23 -21.58
CA ASP A 41 -13.24 -15.98 -20.78
C ASP A 41 -14.04 -14.83 -21.41
N ARG A 42 -14.87 -15.22 -22.40
CA ARG A 42 -16.10 -14.48 -22.73
C ARG A 42 -17.13 -14.84 -21.66
N GLU A 43 -17.10 -14.17 -20.51
CA GLU A 43 -18.28 -14.14 -19.65
C GLU A 43 -18.34 -12.88 -18.76
N ASN A 44 -19.42 -12.12 -18.99
CA ASN A 44 -19.91 -10.95 -18.26
C ASN A 44 -19.04 -9.70 -18.19
N ASP A 45 -19.37 -8.77 -19.09
CA ASP A 45 -19.15 -7.32 -19.02
C ASP A 45 -19.99 -6.70 -17.87
N LYS A 46 -19.89 -7.26 -16.66
CA LYS A 46 -20.38 -6.63 -15.44
C LYS A 46 -19.45 -5.46 -15.16
N GLU A 47 -19.95 -4.26 -15.40
CA GLU A 47 -19.34 -2.97 -15.12
C GLU A 47 -18.38 -3.05 -13.93
N LYS A 48 -17.09 -2.92 -14.24
CA LYS A 48 -16.01 -3.10 -13.26
C LYS A 48 -16.03 -1.91 -12.30
N LYS A 49 -16.81 -2.05 -11.22
CA LYS A 49 -17.07 -0.97 -10.23
C LYS A 49 -15.81 -0.37 -9.63
N SER A 50 -14.70 -1.12 -9.59
CA SER A 50 -13.43 -0.62 -9.10
C SER A 50 -12.20 -1.22 -9.77
N VAL A 51 -11.15 -0.40 -9.89
CA VAL A 51 -9.79 -0.80 -10.26
C VAL A 51 -8.89 -0.73 -9.03
N VAL A 52 -7.91 -1.64 -8.95
CA VAL A 52 -7.00 -1.73 -7.78
C VAL A 52 -5.57 -1.60 -8.25
N PHE A 53 -4.85 -0.59 -7.72
CA PHE A 53 -3.43 -0.39 -7.93
C PHE A 53 -2.66 -0.83 -6.69
N MET A 54 -2.01 -1.99 -6.81
CA MET A 54 -1.10 -2.49 -5.77
C MET A 54 0.18 -1.68 -5.73
N GLU A 55 0.83 -1.64 -4.58
CA GLU A 55 2.10 -0.94 -4.40
C GLU A 55 3.14 -1.56 -5.35
N PRO A 56 3.92 -0.75 -6.11
CA PRO A 56 4.82 -1.25 -7.14
C PRO A 56 6.13 -1.85 -6.60
N VAL A 57 6.08 -2.62 -5.49
CA VAL A 57 7.26 -3.25 -4.84
C VAL A 57 8.12 -4.06 -5.82
N ALA A 58 7.53 -4.69 -6.85
CA ALA A 58 8.29 -5.40 -7.87
C ALA A 58 9.24 -4.47 -8.64
N LYS A 59 8.80 -3.24 -8.95
CA LYS A 59 9.66 -2.21 -9.55
C LYS A 59 10.77 -1.77 -8.60
N TRP A 60 10.49 -1.69 -7.30
CA TRP A 60 11.48 -1.26 -6.30
C TRP A 60 12.51 -2.34 -5.98
N ARG A 61 12.19 -3.60 -6.24
CA ARG A 61 13.11 -4.74 -6.10
C ARG A 61 13.95 -5.00 -7.34
N ASN A 62 13.55 -4.45 -8.48
CA ASN A 62 14.27 -4.62 -9.73
C ASN A 62 14.16 -3.34 -10.60
N VAL A 63 15.10 -2.43 -10.39
CA VAL A 63 15.37 -1.29 -11.25
C VAL A 63 16.53 -1.66 -12.14
N ARG A 64 16.22 -2.26 -13.30
CA ARG A 64 17.21 -2.71 -14.30
C ARG A 64 18.35 -3.55 -13.69
N GLY A 65 18.01 -4.51 -12.84
CA GLY A 65 18.95 -5.41 -12.17
C GLY A 65 19.33 -5.00 -10.74
N HIS A 66 18.99 -3.78 -10.32
CA HIS A 66 19.28 -3.31 -8.96
C HIS A 66 18.07 -3.48 -8.04
N ASN A 67 18.31 -3.79 -6.77
CA ASN A 67 17.26 -3.88 -5.73
C ASN A 67 17.36 -2.70 -4.74
N PRO A 68 16.92 -1.48 -5.10
CA PRO A 68 16.91 -0.32 -4.20
C PRO A 68 16.25 -0.58 -2.85
N LEU A 69 15.18 -1.39 -2.83
CA LEU A 69 14.49 -1.73 -1.60
C LEU A 69 15.40 -2.51 -0.64
N GLY A 70 16.06 -3.55 -1.14
CA GLY A 70 17.02 -4.33 -0.36
C GLY A 70 18.25 -3.50 0.04
N LEU A 71 18.71 -2.61 -0.84
CA LEU A 71 19.81 -1.69 -0.53
C LEU A 71 19.46 -0.75 0.62
N MET A 72 18.26 -0.17 0.64
CA MET A 72 17.79 0.70 1.72
C MET A 72 17.69 -0.03 3.06
N TYR A 73 17.18 -1.27 3.08
CA TYR A 73 17.13 -2.04 4.33
C TYR A 73 18.52 -2.45 4.86
N ARG A 74 19.54 -2.52 4.00
CA ARG A 74 20.93 -2.79 4.40
C ARG A 74 21.66 -1.53 4.87
N ASP A 75 21.48 -0.42 4.14
CA ASP A 75 22.09 0.86 4.45
C ASP A 75 21.12 1.99 4.08
N ALA A 76 20.30 2.36 5.05
CA ALA A 76 19.28 3.38 4.90
C ALA A 76 19.88 4.78 4.73
N CYS A 77 21.05 5.04 5.34
CA CYS A 77 21.75 6.31 5.23
C CYS A 77 22.20 6.57 3.79
N ARG A 78 22.75 5.54 3.12
CA ARG A 78 23.23 5.67 1.74
C ARG A 78 22.12 5.64 0.70
N TRP A 79 21.11 4.80 0.91
CA TRP A 79 20.11 4.45 -0.11
C TRP A 79 18.71 4.97 0.18
N GLY A 80 18.49 5.65 1.31
CA GLY A 80 17.23 6.27 1.69
C GLY A 80 16.71 7.23 0.63
N LEU A 81 17.51 8.24 0.27
CA LEU A 81 17.16 9.21 -0.78
C LEU A 81 16.84 8.52 -2.13
N THR A 82 17.71 7.60 -2.56
CA THR A 82 17.56 6.87 -3.83
C THR A 82 16.22 6.12 -3.90
N LEU A 83 15.89 5.37 -2.85
CA LEU A 83 14.64 4.63 -2.81
C LEU A 83 13.44 5.58 -2.73
N GLN A 84 13.47 6.58 -1.84
CA GLN A 84 12.31 7.46 -1.64
C GLN A 84 11.99 8.31 -2.88
N THR A 85 13.01 8.77 -3.61
CA THR A 85 12.83 9.45 -4.90
C THR A 85 12.11 8.54 -5.91
N TYR A 86 12.54 7.28 -6.01
CA TYR A 86 11.91 6.33 -6.93
C TYR A 86 10.51 5.91 -6.48
N VAL A 87 10.28 5.79 -5.17
CA VAL A 87 8.94 5.56 -4.61
C VAL A 87 8.01 6.70 -4.99
N GLN A 88 8.39 7.97 -4.76
CA GLN A 88 7.57 9.12 -5.16
C GLN A 88 7.24 9.09 -6.66
N LEU A 89 8.22 8.85 -7.54
CA LEU A 89 8.00 8.71 -8.97
C LEU A 89 6.97 7.62 -9.31
N THR A 90 7.13 6.43 -8.73
CA THR A 90 6.24 5.30 -9.02
C THR A 90 4.83 5.50 -8.45
N MET A 91 4.69 6.15 -7.30
CA MET A 91 3.39 6.49 -6.71
C MET A 91 2.71 7.59 -7.52
N LEU A 92 3.45 8.62 -7.95
CA LEU A 92 2.95 9.67 -8.84
C LEU A 92 2.41 9.05 -10.14
N ASN A 93 3.15 8.14 -10.76
CA ASN A 93 2.68 7.44 -11.95
C ASN A 93 1.36 6.68 -11.72
N GLN A 94 1.11 6.17 -10.51
CA GLN A 94 -0.17 5.53 -10.19
C GLN A 94 -1.31 6.54 -10.01
N HIS A 95 -1.03 7.69 -9.40
CA HIS A 95 -1.99 8.79 -9.26
C HIS A 95 -2.40 9.36 -10.62
N THR A 96 -1.44 9.57 -11.53
CA THR A 96 -1.70 10.17 -12.84
C THR A 96 -2.22 9.18 -13.89
N ARG A 97 -2.50 7.93 -13.54
CA ARG A 97 -3.10 6.98 -14.50
C ARG A 97 -4.51 7.43 -14.88
N PRO A 98 -4.93 7.23 -16.15
CA PRO A 98 -6.31 7.48 -16.53
C PRO A 98 -7.29 6.68 -15.69
N GLN A 99 -8.39 7.31 -15.28
CA GLN A 99 -9.45 6.65 -14.54
C GLN A 99 -10.27 5.76 -15.49
N THR A 100 -10.23 4.45 -15.26
CA THR A 100 -10.93 3.45 -16.09
C THR A 100 -12.18 2.87 -15.41
N SER A 101 -12.44 3.26 -14.16
CA SER A 101 -13.53 2.73 -13.33
C SER A 101 -14.01 3.83 -12.38
N PRO A 102 -15.26 3.78 -11.88
CA PRO A 102 -15.79 4.78 -10.95
C PRO A 102 -14.95 4.93 -9.68
N VAL A 103 -14.46 3.81 -9.13
CA VAL A 103 -13.62 3.80 -7.93
C VAL A 103 -12.22 3.28 -8.24
N ARG A 104 -11.20 4.01 -7.76
CA ARG A 104 -9.81 3.60 -7.80
C ARG A 104 -9.29 3.34 -6.39
N LEU A 105 -8.96 2.09 -6.09
CA LEU A 105 -8.32 1.71 -4.83
C LEU A 105 -6.81 1.65 -5.02
N MET A 106 -6.05 2.32 -4.17
CA MET A 106 -4.59 2.34 -4.23
C MET A 106 -4.00 1.80 -2.92
N GLU A 107 -3.05 0.86 -3.02
CA GLU A 107 -2.23 0.49 -1.87
C GLU A 107 -1.23 1.63 -1.63
N ARG A 108 -1.47 2.42 -0.57
CA ARG A 108 -0.73 3.64 -0.23
C ARG A 108 -0.97 4.79 -1.21
N SER A 109 -0.39 5.93 -0.87
CA SER A 109 -0.43 7.16 -1.67
C SER A 109 0.94 7.84 -1.65
N ILE A 110 1.13 8.83 -2.55
CA ILE A 110 2.31 9.68 -2.51
C ILE A 110 2.41 10.45 -1.18
N HIS A 111 1.27 10.82 -0.58
CA HIS A 111 1.19 11.40 0.76
C HIS A 111 1.83 10.51 1.82
N SER A 112 1.47 9.22 1.86
CA SER A 112 2.10 8.29 2.81
C SER A 112 3.59 8.06 2.54
N ALA A 113 4.06 8.18 1.30
CA ALA A 113 5.50 8.11 1.00
C ALA A 113 6.25 9.26 1.67
N ARG A 114 5.72 10.49 1.60
CA ARG A 114 6.32 11.68 2.20
C ARG A 114 6.11 11.78 3.72
N TYR A 115 4.89 11.62 4.19
CA TYR A 115 4.52 11.89 5.58
C TYR A 115 4.90 10.77 6.55
N ILE A 116 5.09 9.55 6.03
CA ILE A 116 5.46 8.39 6.85
C ILE A 116 6.90 7.96 6.57
N PHE A 117 7.23 7.58 5.33
CA PHE A 117 8.52 6.93 5.07
C PHE A 117 9.69 7.92 5.01
N VAL A 118 9.53 9.04 4.33
CA VAL A 118 10.55 10.12 4.31
C VAL A 118 10.69 10.72 5.71
N GLU A 119 9.57 11.02 6.38
CA GLU A 119 9.58 11.53 7.76
C GLU A 119 10.28 10.57 8.73
N ASN A 120 10.00 9.27 8.66
CA ASN A 120 10.66 8.27 9.49
C ASN A 120 12.17 8.22 9.26
N LEU A 121 12.62 8.27 8.00
CA LEU A 121 14.05 8.28 7.69
C LEU A 121 14.74 9.52 8.27
N TYR A 122 14.08 10.68 8.22
CA TYR A 122 14.58 11.91 8.82
C TYR A 122 14.63 11.84 10.34
N ARG A 123 13.51 11.51 11.01
CA ARG A 123 13.43 11.41 12.48
C ARG A 123 14.36 10.35 13.08
N SER A 124 14.66 9.29 12.33
CA SER A 124 15.60 8.26 12.75
C SER A 124 17.07 8.59 12.49
N GLY A 125 17.38 9.81 12.00
CA GLY A 125 18.74 10.25 11.68
C GLY A 125 19.36 9.54 10.47
N LYS A 126 18.56 8.83 9.68
CA LYS A 126 18.99 8.05 8.50
C LYS A 126 18.88 8.85 7.20
N MET A 127 18.38 10.08 7.25
CA MET A 127 18.32 10.99 6.11
C MET A 127 18.83 12.36 6.56
N PRO A 128 19.90 12.88 5.92
CA PRO A 128 20.35 14.24 6.15
C PRO A 128 19.24 15.26 5.90
N GLU A 129 19.29 16.40 6.60
CA GLU A 129 18.30 17.47 6.46
C GLU A 129 18.17 17.96 5.02
N VAL A 130 19.29 18.12 4.31
CA VAL A 130 19.28 18.53 2.89
C VAL A 130 18.48 17.56 2.00
N ASP A 131 18.64 16.25 2.21
CA ASP A 131 17.91 15.22 1.45
C ASP A 131 16.41 15.26 1.78
N TYR A 132 16.08 15.47 3.05
CA TYR A 132 14.70 15.63 3.51
C TYR A 132 14.02 16.86 2.90
N VAL A 133 14.69 18.02 2.93
CA VAL A 133 14.17 19.27 2.36
C VAL A 133 13.97 19.12 0.85
N VAL A 134 14.96 18.58 0.12
CA VAL A 134 14.83 18.36 -1.33
C VAL A 134 13.63 17.45 -1.64
N LEU A 135 13.48 16.31 -0.97
CA LEU A 135 12.32 15.43 -1.18
C LEU A 135 10.99 16.07 -0.81
N SER A 136 11.00 17.03 0.12
CA SER A 136 9.83 17.80 0.52
C SER A 136 9.44 18.81 -0.54
N GLU A 137 10.38 19.61 -1.05
CA GLU A 137 10.12 20.58 -2.11
C GLU A 137 9.62 19.90 -3.40
N TRP A 138 10.20 18.74 -3.74
CA TRP A 138 9.71 17.92 -4.85
C TRP A 138 8.27 17.46 -4.63
N PHE A 139 7.94 16.98 -3.44
CA PHE A 139 6.58 16.58 -3.09
C PHE A 139 5.60 17.77 -3.14
N ASP A 140 5.97 18.91 -2.57
CA ASP A 140 5.16 20.12 -2.55
C ASP A 140 4.94 20.68 -3.97
N TRP A 141 5.94 20.57 -4.84
CA TRP A 141 5.76 20.90 -6.25
C TRP A 141 4.76 19.94 -6.92
N ILE A 142 4.85 18.63 -6.67
CA ILE A 142 3.92 17.65 -7.24
C ILE A 142 2.48 17.95 -6.80
N VAL A 143 2.24 18.12 -5.49
CA VAL A 143 0.90 18.38 -4.95
C VAL A 143 0.30 19.68 -5.49
N ARG A 144 1.12 20.71 -5.72
CA ARG A 144 0.66 22.00 -6.28
C ARG A 144 0.34 21.95 -7.77
N ASN A 145 1.02 21.10 -8.55
CA ASN A 145 0.97 21.13 -10.02
C ASN A 145 0.26 19.93 -10.64
N ILE A 146 0.05 18.84 -9.89
CA ILE A 146 -0.50 17.59 -10.40
C ILE A 146 -1.62 17.15 -9.47
N ASP A 147 -2.77 16.77 -10.04
CA ASP A 147 -3.87 16.20 -9.28
C ASP A 147 -3.49 14.83 -8.72
N VAL A 148 -3.17 14.83 -7.43
CA VAL A 148 -2.90 13.66 -6.59
C VAL A 148 -3.86 13.63 -5.39
N SER A 149 -5.04 14.24 -5.56
CA SER A 149 -6.09 14.26 -4.55
C SER A 149 -6.61 12.85 -4.27
N VAL A 150 -7.19 12.67 -3.08
CA VAL A 150 -7.76 11.41 -2.63
C VAL A 150 -9.08 11.73 -1.96
N ASP A 151 -10.12 10.96 -2.27
CA ASP A 151 -11.47 11.22 -1.75
C ASP A 151 -11.75 10.53 -0.41
N LEU A 152 -11.04 9.42 -0.13
CA LEU A 152 -11.17 8.64 1.10
C LEU A 152 -9.83 7.96 1.45
N ILE A 153 -9.42 8.06 2.71
CA ILE A 153 -8.30 7.29 3.26
C ILE A 153 -8.87 6.12 4.07
N VAL A 154 -8.61 4.89 3.64
CA VAL A 154 -8.92 3.69 4.43
C VAL A 154 -7.69 3.29 5.23
N TYR A 155 -7.72 3.54 6.54
CA TYR A 155 -6.64 3.20 7.45
C TYR A 155 -6.89 1.84 8.10
N LEU A 156 -6.15 0.82 7.65
CA LEU A 156 -6.14 -0.50 8.27
C LEU A 156 -5.18 -0.46 9.47
N ARG A 157 -5.75 -0.19 10.65
CA ARG A 157 -5.00 -0.03 11.89
C ARG A 157 -4.62 -1.40 12.44
N THR A 158 -3.36 -1.59 12.80
CA THR A 158 -2.84 -2.87 13.30
C THR A 158 -1.75 -2.56 14.31
N THR A 159 -1.69 -3.34 15.38
CA THR A 159 -0.61 -3.31 16.35
C THR A 159 0.74 -3.63 15.68
N PRO A 160 1.84 -2.97 16.09
CA PRO A 160 3.18 -3.28 15.60
C PRO A 160 3.56 -4.76 15.73
N GLU A 161 3.17 -5.40 16.83
CA GLU A 161 3.43 -6.82 17.12
C GLU A 161 2.75 -7.74 16.09
N THR A 162 1.48 -7.48 15.81
CA THR A 162 0.72 -8.25 14.81
C THR A 162 1.29 -8.00 13.41
N CYS A 163 1.70 -6.77 13.11
CA CYS A 163 2.40 -6.45 11.87
C CYS A 163 3.73 -7.21 11.74
N TYR A 164 4.50 -7.28 12.82
CA TYR A 164 5.78 -7.99 12.88
C TYR A 164 5.60 -9.50 12.67
N GLN A 165 4.59 -10.11 13.31
CA GLN A 165 4.24 -11.51 13.10
C GLN A 165 3.86 -11.79 11.64
N ARG A 166 3.05 -10.92 11.02
CA ARG A 166 2.66 -11.03 9.60
C ARG A 166 3.84 -10.87 8.65
N LEU A 167 4.76 -9.96 8.99
CA LEU A 167 5.99 -9.75 8.24
C LEU A 167 6.87 -11.00 8.28
N LYS A 168 7.02 -11.63 9.46
CA LYS A 168 7.72 -12.91 9.60
C LYS A 168 7.09 -14.03 8.78
N MET A 169 5.76 -14.19 8.84
CA MET A 169 5.05 -15.22 8.06
C MET A 169 5.22 -15.05 6.55
N ARG A 170 5.40 -13.81 6.08
CA ARG A 170 5.60 -13.53 4.65
C ARG A 170 6.98 -13.94 4.12
N CYS A 171 7.98 -14.07 5.00
CA CYS A 171 9.32 -14.57 4.68
C CYS A 171 10.01 -13.88 3.49
N ARG A 172 9.86 -12.56 3.32
CA ARG A 172 10.62 -11.82 2.30
C ARG A 172 12.04 -11.57 2.79
N GLU A 173 13.01 -11.88 1.94
CA GLU A 173 14.43 -11.80 2.29
C GLU A 173 14.85 -10.39 2.74
N GLU A 174 14.40 -9.36 2.03
CA GLU A 174 14.75 -7.97 2.34
C GLU A 174 14.13 -7.47 3.65
N GLU A 175 13.07 -8.11 4.11
CA GLU A 175 12.28 -7.66 5.26
C GLU A 175 12.70 -8.37 6.56
N LYS A 176 13.50 -9.45 6.49
CA LYS A 176 13.98 -10.18 7.68
C LYS A 176 14.80 -9.32 8.65
N VAL A 177 15.44 -8.27 8.13
CA VAL A 177 16.27 -7.35 8.91
C VAL A 177 15.46 -6.22 9.58
N ILE A 178 14.15 -6.16 9.35
CA ILE A 178 13.31 -5.08 9.88
C ILE A 178 13.04 -5.34 11.38
N PRO A 179 13.50 -4.45 12.28
CA PRO A 179 13.29 -4.61 13.71
C PRO A 179 11.87 -4.16 14.12
N LEU A 180 11.39 -4.59 15.29
CA LEU A 180 10.05 -4.22 15.78
C LEU A 180 9.94 -2.71 16.00
N GLU A 181 11.01 -2.11 16.52
CA GLU A 181 11.13 -0.68 16.81
C GLU A 181 10.91 0.18 15.56
N TYR A 182 11.28 -0.33 14.38
CA TYR A 182 10.98 0.34 13.11
C TYR A 182 9.49 0.32 12.81
N LEU A 183 8.79 -0.78 13.09
CA LEU A 183 7.34 -0.89 12.91
C LEU A 183 6.59 -0.01 13.91
N ASP A 184 7.08 0.08 15.15
CA ASP A 184 6.57 1.00 16.16
C ASP A 184 6.64 2.45 15.67
N ALA A 185 7.81 2.88 15.19
CA ALA A 185 8.00 4.24 14.68
C ALA A 185 7.03 4.55 13.51
N ILE A 186 6.88 3.62 12.57
CA ILE A 186 5.94 3.75 11.46
C ILE A 186 4.49 3.80 11.95
N HIS A 187 4.11 2.97 12.92
CA HIS A 187 2.78 2.99 13.52
C HIS A 187 2.48 4.34 14.17
N HIS A 188 3.41 4.87 14.97
CA HIS A 188 3.26 6.17 15.63
C HIS A 188 3.06 7.31 14.63
N LEU A 189 3.80 7.32 13.52
CA LEU A 189 3.63 8.31 12.46
C LEU A 189 2.25 8.23 11.80
N TYR A 190 1.70 7.03 11.59
CA TYR A 190 0.33 6.89 11.07
C TYR A 190 -0.72 7.37 12.09
N GLU A 191 -0.54 7.08 13.37
CA GLU A 191 -1.43 7.54 14.45
C GLU A 191 -1.40 9.07 14.59
N GLU A 192 -0.21 9.68 14.52
CA GLU A 192 -0.03 11.13 14.50
C GLU A 192 -0.73 11.77 13.30
N TRP A 193 -0.56 11.19 12.11
CA TRP A 193 -1.12 11.75 10.88
C TRP A 193 -2.64 11.57 10.80
N LEU A 194 -3.15 10.34 10.98
CA LEU A 194 -4.51 9.98 10.60
C LEU A 194 -5.52 10.01 11.76
N ILE A 195 -5.06 9.98 13.01
CA ILE A 195 -5.95 9.88 14.19
C ILE A 195 -5.87 11.15 15.05
N LYS A 196 -4.67 11.51 15.51
CA LYS A 196 -4.50 12.59 16.49
C LYS A 196 -4.63 13.99 15.89
N GLY A 197 -4.41 14.12 14.57
CA GLY A 197 -4.22 15.41 13.92
C GLY A 197 -2.83 15.94 14.24
N GLY A 198 -1.90 15.75 13.31
CA GLY A 198 -0.47 16.00 13.52
C GLY A 198 0.12 17.05 12.59
N LEU A 199 1.40 16.89 12.31
CA LEU A 199 2.22 17.81 11.49
C LEU A 199 1.78 17.93 10.03
N PHE A 200 1.02 16.95 9.52
CA PHE A 200 0.66 16.87 8.11
C PHE A 200 -0.85 16.96 7.92
N PRO A 201 -1.31 17.63 6.85
CA PRO A 201 -2.73 17.75 6.58
C PRO A 201 -3.35 16.40 6.21
N VAL A 202 -4.59 16.22 6.67
CA VAL A 202 -5.46 15.12 6.26
C VAL A 202 -6.45 15.69 5.26
N THR A 203 -6.22 15.44 3.97
CA THR A 203 -6.98 16.05 2.87
C THR A 203 -8.28 15.32 2.53
N ALA A 204 -8.57 14.22 3.22
CA ALA A 204 -9.70 13.35 2.93
C ALA A 204 -10.24 12.72 4.22
N PRO A 205 -11.54 12.37 4.28
CA PRO A 205 -12.09 11.58 5.37
C PRO A 205 -11.28 10.30 5.61
N VAL A 206 -11.10 9.93 6.88
CA VAL A 206 -10.38 8.72 7.28
C VAL A 206 -11.39 7.68 7.79
N LEU A 207 -11.44 6.54 7.11
CA LEU A 207 -12.14 5.34 7.56
C LEU A 207 -11.14 4.40 8.25
N VAL A 208 -11.24 4.29 9.57
CA VAL A 208 -10.42 3.36 10.36
C VAL A 208 -11.07 1.99 10.40
N ILE A 209 -10.31 0.95 10.08
CA ILE A 209 -10.71 -0.45 10.21
C ILE A 209 -9.66 -1.17 11.06
N GLU A 210 -10.08 -1.68 12.21
CA GLU A 210 -9.22 -2.50 13.07
C GLU A 210 -8.87 -3.80 12.36
N ALA A 211 -7.57 -3.99 12.13
CA ALA A 211 -7.05 -5.01 11.25
C ALA A 211 -6.14 -6.02 11.96
N ASP A 212 -6.21 -6.13 13.29
CA ASP A 212 -5.52 -7.18 14.07
C ASP A 212 -6.20 -8.55 13.96
N HIS A 213 -7.36 -8.64 13.30
CA HIS A 213 -8.12 -9.88 13.19
C HIS A 213 -7.60 -10.85 12.12
N ASN A 214 -8.13 -12.08 12.12
CA ASN A 214 -7.86 -13.09 11.11
C ASN A 214 -8.53 -12.76 9.75
N MET A 215 -8.19 -13.52 8.71
CA MET A 215 -8.67 -13.25 7.35
C MET A 215 -10.20 -13.30 7.22
N GLN A 216 -10.89 -14.27 7.83
CA GLN A 216 -12.36 -14.32 7.79
C GLN A 216 -12.96 -13.04 8.35
N LYS A 217 -12.52 -12.62 9.54
CA LYS A 217 -13.06 -11.42 10.19
C LYS A 217 -12.77 -10.16 9.38
N MET A 218 -11.60 -10.09 8.75
CA MET A 218 -11.26 -8.99 7.86
C MET A 218 -12.20 -8.92 6.65
N LEU A 219 -12.57 -10.06 6.05
CA LEU A 219 -13.55 -10.10 4.96
C LEU A 219 -14.92 -9.58 5.40
N GLU A 220 -15.39 -9.96 6.59
CA GLU A 220 -16.63 -9.43 7.15
C GLU A 220 -16.58 -7.91 7.34
N LEU A 221 -15.47 -7.39 7.86
CA LEU A 221 -15.28 -5.95 8.06
C LEU A 221 -15.25 -5.18 6.74
N PHE A 222 -14.64 -5.75 5.69
CA PHE A 222 -14.65 -5.14 4.36
C PHE A 222 -16.04 -5.15 3.73
N GLU A 223 -16.80 -6.24 3.87
CA GLU A 223 -18.19 -6.28 3.39
C GLU A 223 -19.08 -5.29 4.15
N HIS A 224 -18.95 -5.21 5.47
CA HIS A 224 -19.72 -4.27 6.29
C HIS A 224 -19.43 -2.80 5.92
N ASN A 225 -18.20 -2.49 5.53
CA ASN A 225 -17.81 -1.13 5.12
C ASN A 225 -17.87 -0.91 3.60
N ARG A 226 -18.37 -1.87 2.82
CA ARG A 226 -18.31 -1.85 1.36
C ARG A 226 -18.92 -0.59 0.75
N ASP A 227 -20.12 -0.21 1.19
CA ASP A 227 -20.82 0.96 0.66
C ASP A 227 -20.17 2.28 1.10
N ARG A 228 -19.44 2.28 2.22
CA ARG A 228 -18.62 3.44 2.64
C ARG A 228 -17.34 3.56 1.81
N ILE A 229 -16.80 2.44 1.32
CA ILE A 229 -15.56 2.41 0.54
C ILE A 229 -15.81 2.62 -0.96
N LEU A 230 -16.96 2.18 -1.49
CA LEU A 230 -17.22 2.15 -2.93
C LEU A 230 -18.25 3.18 -3.41
N THR A 231 -18.91 3.91 -2.52
CA THR A 231 -19.94 4.88 -2.90
C THR A 231 -19.47 6.30 -2.60
N PRO A 232 -19.05 7.06 -3.62
CA PRO A 232 -18.51 8.42 -3.45
C PRO A 232 -19.47 9.39 -2.75
N GLU A 233 -20.78 9.24 -2.97
CA GLU A 233 -21.81 10.09 -2.35
C GLU A 233 -21.82 10.04 -0.80
N ASN A 234 -21.25 8.97 -0.23
CA ASN A 234 -21.19 8.78 1.21
C ASN A 234 -19.95 9.41 1.86
N TRP A 235 -19.00 9.93 1.07
CA TRP A 235 -17.80 10.58 1.57
C TRP A 235 -18.13 12.02 1.95
N LYS A 236 -18.68 12.20 3.15
CA LYS A 236 -18.92 13.54 3.70
C LYS A 236 -17.60 14.29 3.75
N HIS A 237 -17.45 15.30 2.90
CA HIS A 237 -16.39 16.29 3.06
C HIS A 237 -16.70 17.03 4.37
N GLY A 238 -15.70 17.08 5.26
CA GLY A 238 -15.79 17.94 6.43
C GLY A 238 -16.02 19.41 5.99
N PRO A 239 -16.56 20.26 6.87
CA PRO A 239 -16.80 21.66 6.56
C PRO A 239 -15.55 22.41 6.10
#